data_AF-A0A852CKZ7-F1
#
_entry.id   AF-A0A852CKZ7-F1
#
_cell.length_a   1.000
_cell.length_b   1.000
_cell.length_c   1.000
_cell.angle_alpha   90.00
_cell.angle_beta   90.00
_cell.angle_gamma   90.00
#
_symmetry.space_group_name_H-M   'P 1'
#
loop_
_entity.id
_entity.type
_entity.pdbx_description
1 polymer ?
#
loop_
_entity_poly.entity_id
_entity_poly.type
_entity_poly.pdbx_seq_one_letter_code
_entity_poly.pdbx_strand_id
1 'polypeptide(L)'
;RMCEGPSRISGPIPPDPALLPACPTRPCSARGRLEGNSQELGCASGSLAPAASPCPVPGSAPRIRPSGRNFLERGQKGTLSLLLQLQGISLGGALPASRKEAKDHEKENLRRIKEIQRQCKEKEQAREQNQPRPVKALWKSQRYEKVESKVKARLEESCPPPHPQALNFLRAYSGCGPGIKPCRSLSLRPARSKTGAETAETAAAEAKLQVEGRGIDFIKHNACNAKRAVLRRSQSLQALAELLQQKQQEQDNYNRQQKGHVPQYLLQRKELWRRQQEEQLRNLPDPDTPPGHTMMPEGQRLETLNNLKQSQEQLVKELVMLPMRADTLSMQKRRAELERKLSQLEEAIKIFSRLKVFIKLDS
;
A
#
# COMPACT_ATOMS: atom_id res chain seq x y z
N ARG A 1 8.47 2.61 -45.14
CA ARG A 1 9.83 2.54 -44.55
C ARG A 1 9.83 3.40 -43.30
N MET A 2 9.75 2.79 -42.12
CA MET A 2 9.90 3.48 -40.84
C MET A 2 11.03 2.77 -40.10
N CYS A 3 12.01 3.55 -39.68
CA CYS A 3 13.20 3.06 -39.00
C CYS A 3 12.87 2.84 -37.52
N GLU A 4 12.95 1.59 -37.05
CA GLU A 4 13.04 1.27 -35.64
C GLU A 4 14.49 1.36 -35.19
N GLY A 5 14.77 2.17 -34.17
CA GLY A 5 16.09 2.28 -33.54
C GLY A 5 16.13 1.48 -32.24
N PRO A 6 17.19 0.69 -31.98
CA PRO A 6 17.29 -0.12 -30.77
C PRO A 6 17.72 0.75 -29.57
N SER A 7 16.87 0.82 -28.54
CA SER A 7 17.21 1.45 -27.26
C SER A 7 18.11 0.52 -26.45
N ARG A 8 19.40 0.86 -26.35
CA ARG A 8 20.38 0.21 -25.47
C ARG A 8 20.18 0.71 -24.03
N ILE A 9 19.54 -0.10 -23.18
CA ILE A 9 19.53 0.11 -21.74
C ILE A 9 20.13 -1.14 -21.10
N SER A 10 21.46 -1.18 -21.01
CA SER A 10 22.20 -2.24 -20.31
C SER A 10 22.34 -1.88 -18.84
N GLY A 11 21.63 -2.58 -17.96
CA GLY A 11 21.89 -2.67 -16.53
C GLY A 11 22.26 -4.12 -16.16
N PRO A 12 22.96 -4.37 -15.04
CA PRO A 12 23.36 -5.71 -14.65
C PRO A 12 22.12 -6.57 -14.36
N ILE A 13 22.06 -7.73 -15.01
CA ILE A 13 21.02 -8.74 -14.84
C ILE A 13 21.14 -9.32 -13.42
N PRO A 14 20.08 -9.32 -12.59
CA PRO A 14 20.13 -9.95 -11.28
C PRO A 14 20.31 -11.47 -11.42
N PRO A 15 21.06 -12.14 -10.52
CA PRO A 15 21.30 -13.56 -10.63
C PRO A 15 20.00 -14.36 -10.49
N ASP A 16 19.91 -15.42 -11.29
CA ASP A 16 18.80 -16.35 -11.42
C ASP A 16 18.49 -17.04 -10.06
N PRO A 17 17.25 -16.98 -9.54
CA PRO A 17 16.88 -17.60 -8.27
C PRO A 17 16.94 -19.14 -8.28
N ALA A 18 17.18 -19.78 -9.43
CA ALA A 18 17.30 -21.23 -9.55
C ALA A 18 18.63 -21.82 -9.03
N LEU A 19 19.62 -21.00 -8.67
CA LEU A 19 20.97 -21.45 -8.27
C LEU A 19 21.28 -21.28 -6.78
N LEU A 20 20.32 -21.54 -5.89
CA LEU A 20 20.59 -21.61 -4.44
C LEU A 20 20.68 -23.07 -3.95
N PRO A 21 21.80 -23.48 -3.31
CA PRO A 21 21.89 -24.77 -2.64
C PRO A 21 21.02 -24.78 -1.36
N ALA A 22 20.40 -25.93 -1.11
CA ALA A 22 19.38 -26.21 -0.10
C ALA A 22 19.53 -25.44 1.23
N CYS A 23 18.49 -24.68 1.58
CA CYS A 23 18.32 -24.10 2.92
C CYS A 23 17.80 -25.17 3.91
N PRO A 24 18.27 -25.18 5.17
CA PRO A 24 17.89 -26.20 6.15
C PRO A 24 16.45 -25.98 6.65
N THR A 25 15.77 -27.11 6.85
CA THR A 25 14.39 -27.25 7.32
C THR A 25 14.16 -26.57 8.67
N ARG A 26 13.09 -25.79 8.78
CA ARG A 26 12.68 -25.06 10.00
C ARG A 26 11.93 -26.00 10.96
N PRO A 27 12.27 -26.08 12.27
CA PRO A 27 11.55 -26.95 13.19
C PRO A 27 10.21 -26.34 13.63
N CYS A 28 9.18 -27.19 13.68
CA CYS A 28 7.84 -26.89 14.18
C CYS A 28 7.83 -26.84 15.71
N SER A 29 8.06 -25.68 16.31
CA SER A 29 7.66 -25.44 17.71
C SER A 29 7.44 -23.95 17.94
N ALA A 30 6.19 -23.51 17.75
CA ALA A 30 5.63 -22.28 18.32
C ALA A 30 4.13 -22.23 17.97
N ARG A 31 3.33 -23.11 18.57
CA ARG A 31 1.88 -22.95 18.64
C ARG A 31 1.51 -22.77 20.11
N GLY A 32 1.58 -21.52 20.59
CA GLY A 32 1.08 -21.09 21.90
C GLY A 32 0.28 -19.81 21.69
N ARG A 33 -1.05 -19.88 21.60
CA ARG A 33 -2.05 -19.84 22.70
C ARG A 33 -2.39 -18.39 23.09
N LEU A 34 -3.38 -17.83 22.39
CA LEU A 34 -4.14 -16.65 22.79
C LEU A 34 -5.62 -17.04 22.82
N GLU A 35 -6.04 -17.67 23.92
CA GLU A 35 -7.43 -17.63 24.38
C GLU A 35 -7.36 -17.39 25.87
N GLY A 36 -7.68 -16.16 26.27
CA GLY A 36 -7.91 -15.81 27.66
C GLY A 36 -9.28 -16.32 28.06
N ASN A 37 -9.31 -17.27 28.97
CA ASN A 37 -10.53 -17.65 29.67
C ASN A 37 -10.27 -17.60 31.17
N SER A 38 -11.15 -16.89 31.85
CA SER A 38 -11.17 -16.56 33.26
C SER A 38 -11.44 -17.82 34.07
N GLN A 39 -10.53 -18.21 34.98
CA GLN A 39 -10.92 -18.99 36.15
C GLN A 39 -9.87 -18.93 37.27
N GLU A 40 -10.37 -18.35 38.36
CA GLU A 40 -10.10 -18.50 39.78
C GLU A 40 -8.78 -19.08 40.32
N LEU A 41 -8.33 -18.35 41.35
CA LEU A 41 -7.19 -18.57 42.22
C LEU A 41 -7.34 -19.87 43.02
N GLY A 42 -6.34 -20.75 42.91
CA GLY A 42 -6.09 -21.83 43.87
C GLY A 42 -4.63 -21.76 44.31
N CYS A 43 -4.37 -21.07 45.43
CA CYS A 43 -3.07 -21.08 46.09
C CYS A 43 -2.85 -22.45 46.75
N ALA A 44 -1.79 -23.16 46.38
CA ALA A 44 -1.22 -24.23 47.20
C ALA A 44 0.31 -24.10 47.21
N SER A 45 0.81 -23.84 48.41
CA SER A 45 2.21 -23.79 48.82
C SER A 45 2.82 -25.20 48.79
N GLY A 46 4.07 -25.32 48.35
CA GLY A 46 4.86 -26.55 48.40
C GLY A 46 6.34 -26.27 48.14
N SER A 47 7.11 -26.17 49.22
CA SER A 47 8.55 -25.95 49.27
C SER A 47 9.34 -27.25 49.05
N LEU A 48 10.47 -27.20 48.31
CA LEU A 48 11.76 -27.88 48.60
C LEU A 48 12.81 -27.56 47.50
N ALA A 49 14.05 -27.32 47.95
CA ALA A 49 15.18 -26.70 47.24
C ALA A 49 16.05 -27.71 46.41
N PRO A 50 17.32 -27.41 46.06
CA PRO A 50 17.77 -26.60 44.93
C PRO A 50 18.63 -27.41 43.94
N ALA A 51 18.55 -27.13 42.63
CA ALA A 51 19.53 -27.64 41.66
C ALA A 51 20.39 -26.48 41.13
N ALA A 52 21.69 -26.59 41.36
CA ALA A 52 22.70 -25.64 40.94
C ALA A 52 22.71 -25.47 39.40
N SER A 53 22.52 -24.24 38.91
CA SER A 53 22.87 -23.89 37.53
C SER A 53 24.28 -23.29 37.50
N PRO A 54 25.16 -23.72 36.57
CA PRO A 54 26.48 -23.13 36.42
C PRO A 54 26.36 -21.70 35.87
N CYS A 55 27.01 -20.74 36.54
CA CYS A 55 27.21 -19.39 36.02
C CYS A 55 27.91 -19.42 34.65
N PRO A 56 27.45 -18.66 33.64
CA PRO A 56 28.26 -18.41 32.46
C PRO A 56 29.21 -17.22 32.71
N VAL A 57 30.48 -17.48 32.42
CA VAL A 57 31.62 -16.56 32.45
C VAL A 57 31.35 -15.35 31.52
N PRO A 58 31.67 -14.10 31.91
CA PRO A 58 31.48 -12.95 31.04
C PRO A 58 32.67 -12.81 30.08
N GLY A 59 32.43 -12.68 28.77
CA GLY A 59 33.43 -12.06 27.87
C GLY A 59 33.70 -12.67 26.50
N SER A 60 32.93 -13.62 25.97
CA SER A 60 33.16 -14.05 24.57
C SER A 60 32.40 -13.16 23.58
N ALA A 61 33.14 -12.37 22.79
CA ALA A 61 32.59 -11.59 21.69
C ALA A 61 31.83 -12.48 20.68
N PRO A 62 30.69 -12.01 20.13
CA PRO A 62 29.87 -12.83 19.24
C PRO A 62 30.63 -13.17 17.95
N ARG A 63 30.72 -14.47 17.65
CA ARG A 63 31.45 -15.00 16.49
C ARG A 63 30.62 -14.77 15.21
N ILE A 64 30.75 -13.59 14.61
CA ILE A 64 29.96 -13.14 13.46
C ILE A 64 30.72 -13.35 12.15
N ARG A 65 30.05 -13.93 11.15
CA ARG A 65 30.59 -14.14 9.79
C ARG A 65 30.90 -12.79 9.10
N PRO A 66 31.84 -12.72 8.14
CA PRO A 66 32.27 -11.46 7.52
C PRO A 66 31.12 -10.61 6.95
N SER A 67 30.12 -11.25 6.33
CA SER A 67 28.93 -10.58 5.79
C SER A 67 28.02 -9.95 6.86
N GLY A 68 28.09 -10.42 8.10
CA GLY A 68 27.31 -9.95 9.24
C GLY A 68 27.90 -8.75 9.97
N ARG A 69 29.17 -8.39 9.71
CA ARG A 69 29.86 -7.29 10.42
C ARG A 69 29.17 -5.94 10.24
N ASN A 70 28.67 -5.66 9.04
CA ASN A 70 27.96 -4.42 8.74
C ASN A 70 26.68 -4.25 9.57
N PHE A 71 25.98 -5.36 9.87
CA PHE A 71 24.76 -5.33 10.68
C PHE A 71 25.08 -5.14 12.17
N LEU A 72 26.17 -5.75 12.66
CA LEU A 72 26.66 -5.54 14.01
C LEU A 72 27.09 -4.09 14.23
N GLU A 73 27.89 -3.52 13.32
CA GLU A 73 28.33 -2.12 13.41
C GLU A 73 27.15 -1.14 13.36
N ARG A 74 26.15 -1.40 12.51
CA ARG A 74 24.93 -0.59 12.43
C ARG A 74 24.09 -0.69 13.69
N GLY A 75 24.01 -1.88 14.29
CA GLY A 75 23.37 -2.09 15.57
C GLY A 75 24.10 -1.36 16.70
N GLN A 76 25.44 -1.38 16.69
CA GLN A 76 26.28 -0.76 17.72
C GLN A 76 26.27 0.78 17.71
N LYS A 77 26.02 1.40 16.55
CA LYS A 77 25.96 2.86 16.40
C LYS A 77 24.57 3.45 16.73
N GLY A 78 23.60 2.60 17.09
CA GLY A 78 22.22 3.01 17.38
C GLY A 78 21.99 3.37 18.85
N THR A 79 20.92 4.14 19.11
CA THR A 79 20.48 4.52 20.47
C THR A 79 20.27 3.32 21.40
N LEU A 80 19.85 2.19 20.85
CA LEU A 80 19.69 0.93 21.58
C LEU A 80 21.04 0.32 22.01
N SER A 81 22.09 0.42 21.21
CA SER A 81 23.42 -0.04 21.63
C SER A 81 24.00 0.86 22.70
N LEU A 82 23.80 2.17 22.62
CA LEU A 82 24.14 3.07 23.74
C LEU A 82 23.44 2.62 25.03
N LEU A 83 22.17 2.20 24.93
CA LEU A 83 21.36 1.72 26.05
C LEU A 83 21.81 0.36 26.61
N LEU A 84 22.25 -0.57 25.76
CA LEU A 84 22.85 -1.85 26.20
C LEU A 84 24.27 -1.65 26.77
N GLN A 85 25.05 -0.73 26.21
CA GLN A 85 26.40 -0.42 26.68
C GLN A 85 26.39 0.33 28.02
N LEU A 86 25.27 0.98 28.36
CA LEU A 86 24.99 1.56 29.67
C LEU A 86 24.64 0.52 30.76
N GLN A 87 24.40 -0.75 30.40
CA GLN A 87 24.04 -1.80 31.36
C GLN A 87 25.23 -2.24 32.26
N GLY A 88 26.41 -1.64 32.07
CA GLY A 88 27.60 -1.83 32.91
C GLY A 88 28.13 -0.57 33.60
N ILE A 89 27.43 0.57 33.54
CA ILE A 89 27.86 1.81 34.21
C ILE A 89 26.95 2.05 35.41
N SER A 90 27.48 1.79 36.61
CA SER A 90 26.88 2.25 37.86
C SER A 90 26.85 3.78 37.86
N LEU A 91 25.71 4.38 37.49
CA LEU A 91 25.44 5.80 37.65
C LEU A 91 25.09 6.10 39.12
N GLY A 92 26.08 6.01 39.99
CA GLY A 92 26.11 6.78 41.23
C GLY A 92 26.65 8.16 40.92
N GLY A 93 25.76 9.12 40.66
CA GLY A 93 26.15 10.51 40.42
C GLY A 93 25.13 11.25 39.57
N ALA A 94 24.28 12.03 40.22
CA ALA A 94 23.35 12.95 39.57
C ALA A 94 24.12 13.94 38.69
N LEU A 95 24.02 13.79 37.36
CA LEU A 95 24.41 14.85 36.44
C LEU A 95 23.25 15.84 36.30
N PRO A 96 23.52 17.17 36.33
CA PRO A 96 22.49 18.16 36.20
C PRO A 96 21.88 18.07 34.81
N ALA A 97 20.56 17.91 34.73
CA ALA A 97 19.82 18.05 33.49
C ALA A 97 20.15 19.44 32.92
N SER A 98 20.88 19.52 31.80
CA SER A 98 21.07 20.79 31.12
C SER A 98 19.68 21.29 30.73
N ARG A 99 19.29 22.39 31.35
CA ARG A 99 18.07 23.10 30.97
C ARG A 99 18.29 23.51 29.52
N LYS A 100 17.62 22.83 28.59
CA LYS A 100 17.50 23.33 27.22
C LYS A 100 16.94 24.73 27.37
N GLU A 101 17.73 25.73 26.98
CA GLU A 101 17.31 27.13 27.06
C GLU A 101 15.92 27.26 26.45
N ALA A 102 15.04 27.99 27.14
CA ALA A 102 13.67 28.19 26.68
C ALA A 102 13.75 28.82 25.29
N LYS A 103 13.31 28.06 24.28
CA LYS A 103 13.44 28.45 22.89
C LYS A 103 12.50 29.63 22.65
N ASP A 104 13.03 30.74 22.16
CA ASP A 104 12.23 31.92 21.79
C ASP A 104 11.33 31.59 20.59
N HIS A 105 10.17 30.99 20.86
CA HIS A 105 9.23 30.57 19.83
C HIS A 105 8.72 31.74 19.00
N GLU A 106 8.68 32.96 19.55
CA GLU A 106 8.34 34.16 18.79
C GLU A 106 9.37 34.46 17.69
N LYS A 107 10.66 34.39 18.02
CA LYS A 107 11.75 34.60 17.05
C LYS A 107 11.81 33.45 16.03
N GLU A 108 11.57 32.22 16.48
CA GLU A 108 11.51 31.05 15.60
C GLU A 108 10.32 31.13 14.64
N ASN A 109 9.15 31.57 15.13
CA ASN A 109 7.96 31.80 14.32
C ASN A 109 8.18 32.92 13.31
N LEU A 110 8.82 34.03 13.70
CA LEU A 110 9.17 35.12 12.78
C LEU A 110 10.15 34.65 11.68
N ARG A 111 11.16 33.86 12.04
CA ARG A 111 12.09 33.25 11.08
C ARG A 111 11.35 32.31 10.13
N ARG A 112 10.48 31.46 10.67
CA ARG A 112 9.66 30.53 9.89
C ARG A 112 8.70 31.25 8.94
N ILE A 113 8.04 32.33 9.37
CA ILE A 113 7.16 33.13 8.53
C ILE A 113 7.95 33.78 7.39
N LYS A 114 9.11 34.36 7.67
CA LYS A 114 9.98 34.97 6.64
C LYS A 114 10.48 33.91 5.64
N GLU A 115 10.82 32.72 6.12
CA GLU A 115 11.26 31.62 5.28
C GLU A 115 10.13 31.09 4.38
N ILE A 116 8.92 30.95 4.91
CA ILE A 116 7.72 30.60 4.11
C ILE A 116 7.47 31.67 3.05
N GLN A 117 7.53 32.97 3.40
CA GLN A 117 7.34 34.05 2.43
C GLN A 117 8.40 34.02 1.32
N ARG A 118 9.67 33.75 1.68
CA ARG A 118 10.75 33.58 0.70
C ARG A 118 10.47 32.40 -0.23
N GLN A 119 10.13 31.23 0.33
CA GLN A 119 9.83 30.04 -0.46
C GLN A 119 8.61 30.23 -1.36
N CYS A 120 7.59 30.97 -0.92
CA CYS A 120 6.44 31.32 -1.75
C CYS A 120 6.84 32.19 -2.93
N LYS A 121 7.63 33.25 -2.71
CA LYS A 121 8.16 34.10 -3.79
C LYS A 121 9.02 33.30 -4.77
N GLU A 122 9.89 32.44 -4.26
CA GLU A 122 10.77 31.59 -5.09
C GLU A 122 9.97 30.58 -5.91
N LYS A 123 8.92 29.97 -5.33
CA LYS A 123 8.01 29.08 -6.06
C LYS A 123 7.21 29.82 -7.12
N GLU A 124 6.80 31.05 -6.85
CA GLU A 124 6.10 31.90 -7.82
C GLU A 124 7.03 32.27 -8.98
N GLN A 125 8.26 32.70 -8.69
CA GLN A 125 9.29 32.95 -9.71
C GLN A 125 9.64 31.69 -10.51
N ALA A 126 9.77 30.54 -9.85
CA ALA A 126 10.00 29.27 -10.53
C ALA A 126 8.80 28.90 -11.41
N ARG A 127 7.56 29.15 -10.97
CA ARG A 127 6.36 28.95 -11.80
C ARG A 127 6.35 29.88 -13.00
N GLU A 128 6.73 31.15 -12.84
CA GLU A 128 6.88 32.12 -13.92
C GLU A 128 7.94 31.71 -14.94
N GLN A 129 9.11 31.27 -14.47
CA GLN A 129 10.20 30.77 -15.33
C GLN A 129 9.83 29.46 -16.04
N ASN A 130 9.09 28.58 -15.35
CA ASN A 130 8.60 27.32 -15.89
C ASN A 130 7.21 27.43 -16.54
N GLN A 131 6.68 28.65 -16.77
CA GLN A 131 5.47 28.78 -17.56
C GLN A 131 5.80 28.24 -18.96
N PRO A 132 5.11 27.19 -19.44
CA PRO A 132 5.31 26.74 -20.80
C PRO A 132 4.95 27.91 -21.71
N ARG A 133 5.93 28.42 -22.47
CA ARG A 133 5.65 29.35 -23.56
C ARG A 133 4.57 28.68 -24.41
N PRO A 134 3.36 29.24 -24.53
CA PRO A 134 2.31 28.59 -25.29
C PRO A 134 2.84 28.38 -26.71
N VAL A 135 2.98 27.11 -27.11
CA VAL A 135 3.55 26.69 -28.40
C VAL A 135 2.76 27.28 -29.58
N LYS A 136 1.56 27.78 -29.32
CA LYS A 136 0.79 28.62 -30.22
C LYS A 136 0.78 30.03 -29.64
N ALA A 137 1.69 30.87 -30.11
CA ALA A 137 1.45 32.30 -30.04
C ALA A 137 0.16 32.56 -30.82
N LEU A 138 -0.95 32.82 -30.11
CA LEU A 138 -2.09 33.50 -30.72
C LEU A 138 -1.49 34.73 -31.40
N TRP A 139 -1.53 34.75 -32.72
CA TRP A 139 -1.03 35.84 -33.55
C TRP A 139 -1.64 37.13 -33.02
N LYS A 140 -0.84 37.91 -32.28
CA LYS A 140 -1.24 39.24 -31.86
C LYS A 140 -0.90 40.14 -33.03
N SER A 141 -1.91 40.69 -33.70
CA SER A 141 -1.64 41.68 -34.73
C SER A 141 -0.97 42.89 -34.07
N GLN A 142 -0.02 43.51 -34.78
CA GLN A 142 0.77 44.65 -34.28
C GLN A 142 -0.10 45.86 -33.89
N ARG A 143 -1.37 45.86 -34.34
CA ARG A 143 -2.40 46.85 -33.98
C ARG A 143 -2.79 46.80 -32.50
N TYR A 144 -2.61 45.67 -31.81
CA TYR A 144 -3.06 45.48 -30.43
C TYR A 144 -1.92 45.22 -29.43
N GLU A 145 -0.66 45.29 -29.85
CA GLU A 145 0.50 45.05 -28.97
C GLU A 145 0.70 46.17 -27.95
N LYS A 146 0.38 47.41 -28.32
CA LYS A 146 0.47 48.60 -27.46
C LYS A 146 -0.88 49.02 -26.84
N VAL A 147 -1.93 48.23 -27.03
CA VAL A 147 -3.26 48.57 -26.49
C VAL A 147 -3.35 48.03 -25.07
N GLU A 148 -3.07 48.91 -24.11
CA GLU A 148 -3.22 48.61 -22.70
C GLU A 148 -4.70 48.40 -22.31
N SER A 149 -4.94 47.50 -21.34
CA SER A 149 -6.29 47.21 -20.89
C SER A 149 -6.93 48.47 -20.30
N LYS A 150 -8.16 48.79 -20.72
CA LYS A 150 -8.95 49.86 -20.10
C LYS A 150 -9.14 49.66 -18.59
N VAL A 151 -9.06 48.42 -18.11
CA VAL A 151 -9.08 48.09 -16.68
C VAL A 151 -7.76 48.50 -16.00
N LYS A 152 -6.62 48.35 -16.69
CA LYS A 152 -5.32 48.83 -16.19
C LYS A 152 -5.32 50.35 -16.08
N ALA A 153 -5.87 51.06 -17.08
CA ALA A 153 -6.06 52.51 -17.00
C ALA A 153 -6.96 52.94 -15.83
N ARG A 154 -8.01 52.16 -15.50
CA ARG A 154 -8.88 52.39 -14.34
C ARG A 154 -8.21 52.09 -12.98
N LEU A 155 -7.18 51.25 -12.97
CA LEU A 155 -6.40 50.91 -11.78
C LEU A 155 -5.20 51.86 -11.58
N GLU A 156 -4.61 52.34 -12.68
CA GLU A 156 -3.54 53.34 -12.70
C GLU A 156 -4.06 54.78 -12.60
N GLU A 157 -5.36 55.02 -12.86
CA GLU A 157 -6.06 56.21 -12.39
C GLU A 157 -5.89 56.27 -10.86
N SER A 158 -4.91 57.06 -10.41
CA SER A 158 -4.76 57.42 -9.01
C SER A 158 -6.13 57.90 -8.54
N CYS A 159 -6.67 57.23 -7.53
CA CYS A 159 -8.00 57.52 -7.01
C CYS A 159 -8.14 59.04 -6.85
N PRO A 160 -9.21 59.68 -7.36
CA PRO A 160 -9.42 61.09 -7.10
C PRO A 160 -9.34 61.31 -5.58
N PRO A 161 -8.73 62.43 -5.11
CA PRO A 161 -8.68 62.71 -3.69
C PRO A 161 -10.11 62.57 -3.13
N PRO A 162 -10.28 61.90 -1.98
CA PRO A 162 -11.59 61.54 -1.47
C PRO A 162 -12.45 62.80 -1.41
N HIS A 163 -13.63 62.74 -2.05
CA HIS A 163 -14.60 63.81 -2.03
C HIS A 163 -14.80 64.27 -0.58
N PRO A 164 -14.77 65.57 -0.25
CA PRO A 164 -14.86 66.06 1.13
C PRO A 164 -16.04 65.51 1.95
N GLN A 165 -17.13 65.07 1.31
CA GLN A 165 -18.25 64.39 1.98
C GLN A 165 -17.94 62.96 2.45
N ALA A 166 -16.91 62.30 1.91
CA ALA A 166 -16.47 60.97 2.28
C ALA A 166 -15.74 60.92 3.66
N LEU A 167 -15.36 62.07 4.21
CA LEU A 167 -14.83 62.18 5.56
C LEU A 167 -15.88 61.90 6.65
N ASN A 168 -17.17 61.98 6.32
CA ASN A 168 -18.27 61.71 7.25
C ASN A 168 -18.66 60.23 7.32
N PHE A 169 -18.06 59.38 6.48
CA PHE A 169 -18.35 57.94 6.46
C PHE A 169 -17.14 57.17 6.99
N LEU A 170 -17.32 56.55 8.16
CA LEU A 170 -16.35 55.61 8.72
C LEU A 170 -16.16 54.44 7.75
N ARG A 171 -14.91 54.25 7.29
CA ARG A 171 -14.50 53.05 6.55
C ARG A 171 -14.72 51.84 7.46
N ALA A 172 -15.55 50.90 7.01
CA ALA A 172 -15.76 49.66 7.76
C ALA A 172 -14.41 49.02 8.11
N TYR A 173 -14.23 48.66 9.38
CA TYR A 173 -13.03 48.05 9.98
C TYR A 173 -11.82 48.96 10.28
N SER A 174 -11.93 50.30 10.20
CA SER A 174 -10.86 51.22 10.65
C SER A 174 -10.90 51.55 12.14
N GLY A 175 -11.30 50.61 13.00
CA GLY A 175 -11.48 50.84 14.43
C GLY A 175 -10.49 50.03 15.27
N CYS A 176 -9.30 50.59 15.52
CA CYS A 176 -8.47 50.31 16.70
C CYS A 176 -7.34 51.36 16.80
N GLY A 177 -7.70 52.59 17.16
CA GLY A 177 -6.79 53.47 17.90
C GLY A 177 -6.89 53.14 19.39
N PRO A 178 -5.81 53.25 20.19
CA PRO A 178 -5.85 52.90 21.61
C PRO A 178 -6.68 53.94 22.37
N GLY A 179 -7.86 53.58 22.86
CA GLY A 179 -8.54 54.43 23.85
C GLY A 179 -10.06 54.37 23.98
N ILE A 180 -10.81 53.73 23.08
CA ILE A 180 -12.28 53.75 23.17
C ILE A 180 -12.80 52.37 23.55
N LYS A 181 -13.33 52.25 24.78
CA LYS A 181 -14.04 51.05 25.23
C LYS A 181 -15.39 50.97 24.50
N PRO A 182 -15.74 49.87 23.82
CA PRO A 182 -17.04 49.79 23.17
C PRO A 182 -18.14 49.71 24.22
N CYS A 183 -18.97 50.75 24.29
CA CYS A 183 -20.23 50.73 25.02
C CYS A 183 -21.11 49.62 24.42
N ARG A 184 -21.46 48.65 25.25
CA ARG A 184 -22.36 47.55 24.93
C ARG A 184 -23.72 48.14 24.55
N SER A 185 -24.08 48.10 23.27
CA SER A 185 -25.41 48.49 22.82
C SER A 185 -26.45 47.53 23.42
N LEU A 186 -27.48 48.11 24.04
CA LEU A 186 -28.65 47.41 24.53
C LEU A 186 -29.31 46.71 23.34
N SER A 187 -29.30 45.38 23.31
CA SER A 187 -29.97 44.62 22.26
C SER A 187 -31.48 44.84 22.34
N LEU A 188 -32.03 45.44 21.28
CA LEU A 188 -33.46 45.42 20.96
C LEU A 188 -33.91 43.96 20.80
N ARG A 189 -34.95 43.57 21.54
CA ARG A 189 -35.59 42.24 21.46
C ARG A 189 -36.17 42.01 20.06
N PRO A 190 -36.04 40.80 19.47
CA PRO A 190 -36.78 40.45 18.27
C PRO A 190 -38.26 40.18 18.61
N ALA A 191 -39.18 40.77 17.85
CA ALA A 191 -40.59 40.41 17.86
C ALA A 191 -40.77 39.01 17.26
N ARG A 192 -41.33 38.06 18.04
CA ARG A 192 -41.75 36.74 17.56
C ARG A 192 -43.06 36.87 16.77
N SER A 193 -43.04 36.50 15.49
CA SER A 193 -44.23 36.09 14.76
C SER A 193 -44.66 34.70 15.22
N LYS A 194 -45.96 34.51 15.42
CA LYS A 194 -46.60 33.24 15.77
C LYS A 194 -46.92 32.46 14.49
N THR A 195 -46.44 31.23 14.38
CA THR A 195 -47.06 30.18 13.56
C THR A 195 -46.86 28.84 14.26
N GLY A 196 -47.95 28.08 14.39
CA GLY A 196 -48.02 26.88 15.21
C GLY A 196 -47.52 25.61 14.52
N ALA A 197 -47.08 24.65 15.35
CA ALA A 197 -47.19 23.21 15.14
C ALA A 197 -46.80 22.53 16.46
N GLU A 198 -47.66 21.63 16.93
CA GLU A 198 -47.54 20.89 18.18
C GLU A 198 -46.58 19.70 18.03
N THR A 199 -45.61 19.55 18.93
CA THR A 199 -45.18 18.23 19.45
C THR A 199 -44.40 18.40 20.76
N ALA A 200 -44.52 17.42 21.63
CA ALA A 200 -44.45 17.51 23.08
C ALA A 200 -43.03 17.58 23.70
N GLU A 201 -43.02 18.20 24.89
CA GLU A 201 -42.16 17.90 26.05
C GLU A 201 -40.65 18.17 25.98
N THR A 202 -40.27 19.36 26.42
CA THR A 202 -39.48 19.50 27.67
C THR A 202 -39.91 20.80 28.35
N ALA A 203 -40.50 20.67 29.54
CA ALA A 203 -41.02 21.78 30.34
C ALA A 203 -39.88 22.64 30.90
N ALA A 204 -39.23 23.43 30.05
CA ALA A 204 -38.55 24.65 30.48
C ALA A 204 -39.64 25.70 30.66
N ALA A 205 -40.26 25.70 31.83
CA ALA A 205 -41.24 26.69 32.24
C ALA A 205 -40.73 28.09 31.84
N GLU A 206 -41.47 28.76 30.96
CA GLU A 206 -41.33 30.19 30.73
C GLU A 206 -41.55 30.86 32.07
N ALA A 207 -40.47 31.20 32.78
CA ALA A 207 -40.53 32.02 33.98
C ALA A 207 -40.88 33.45 33.56
N LYS A 208 -42.15 33.66 33.19
CA LYS A 208 -42.80 34.95 33.36
C LYS A 208 -42.67 35.25 34.85
N LEU A 209 -41.88 36.28 35.17
CA LEU A 209 -41.76 36.83 36.52
C LEU A 209 -43.15 37.31 36.97
N GLN A 210 -43.97 36.42 37.49
CA GLN A 210 -45.06 36.80 38.38
C GLN A 210 -44.40 37.19 39.71
N VAL A 211 -44.09 38.47 39.84
CA VAL A 211 -43.68 39.06 41.10
C VAL A 211 -44.95 39.30 41.90
N GLU A 212 -45.44 38.26 42.56
CA GLU A 212 -46.36 38.46 43.68
C GLU A 212 -45.54 38.95 44.87
N GLY A 213 -45.94 40.08 45.44
CA GLY A 213 -45.17 40.89 46.40
C GLY A 213 -44.97 40.29 47.79
N ARG A 214 -44.54 39.03 47.91
CA ARG A 214 -44.13 38.41 49.18
C ARG A 214 -42.80 37.66 49.03
N GLY A 215 -41.79 38.15 49.76
CA GLY A 215 -40.63 37.38 50.26
C GLY A 215 -39.91 36.43 49.29
N ILE A 216 -39.40 36.93 48.16
CA ILE A 216 -38.54 36.13 47.29
C ILE A 216 -37.10 36.14 47.84
N ASP A 217 -36.59 34.99 48.27
CA ASP A 217 -35.17 34.81 48.63
C ASP A 217 -34.28 34.84 47.38
N PHE A 218 -33.88 36.04 46.96
CA PHE A 218 -33.03 36.23 45.77
C PHE A 218 -31.71 35.46 45.83
N ILE A 219 -31.19 35.18 47.03
CA ILE A 219 -29.97 34.39 47.23
C ILE A 219 -30.20 32.94 46.79
N LYS A 220 -31.29 32.32 47.26
CA LYS A 220 -31.65 30.93 46.89
C LYS A 220 -32.03 30.85 45.41
N HIS A 221 -32.80 31.82 44.91
CA HIS A 221 -33.17 31.87 43.51
C HIS A 221 -31.95 32.00 42.59
N ASN A 222 -31.01 32.91 42.89
CA ASN A 222 -29.78 33.06 42.10
C ASN A 222 -28.88 31.83 42.21
N ALA A 223 -28.73 31.22 43.40
CA ALA A 223 -27.94 30.00 43.56
C ALA A 223 -28.52 28.83 42.74
N CYS A 224 -29.85 28.65 42.76
CA CYS A 224 -30.52 27.64 41.94
C CYS A 224 -30.41 27.95 40.44
N ASN A 225 -30.52 29.21 40.04
CA ASN A 225 -30.39 29.62 38.65
C ASN A 225 -28.95 29.45 38.14
N ALA A 226 -27.94 29.79 38.95
CA ALA A 226 -26.53 29.60 38.64
C ALA A 226 -26.16 28.12 38.51
N LYS A 227 -26.70 27.25 39.38
CA LYS A 227 -26.53 25.79 39.26
C LYS A 227 -27.17 25.21 37.99
N ARG A 228 -28.27 25.81 37.51
CA ARG A 228 -28.99 25.40 36.30
C ARG A 228 -28.46 26.01 35.01
N ALA A 229 -27.67 27.09 35.10
CA ALA A 229 -27.12 27.76 33.94
C ALA A 229 -26.11 26.84 33.23
N VAL A 230 -26.50 26.28 32.09
CA VAL A 230 -25.58 25.51 31.25
C VAL A 230 -24.53 26.46 30.70
N LEU A 231 -23.25 26.19 31.02
CA LEU A 231 -22.11 26.87 30.42
C LEU A 231 -22.19 26.72 28.89
N ARG A 232 -22.59 27.79 28.21
CA ARG A 232 -22.59 27.84 26.75
C ARG A 232 -21.14 27.91 26.30
N ARG A 233 -20.65 26.80 25.72
CA ARG A 233 -19.33 26.77 25.07
C ARG A 233 -19.31 27.80 23.95
N SER A 234 -18.18 28.47 23.74
CA SER A 234 -18.01 29.41 22.63
C SER A 234 -18.24 28.69 21.30
N GLN A 235 -18.71 29.44 20.30
CA GLN A 235 -18.92 28.92 18.94
C GLN A 235 -17.64 28.31 18.35
N SER A 236 -16.47 28.85 18.71
CA SER A 236 -15.17 28.30 18.30
C SER A 236 -14.88 26.91 18.88
N LEU A 237 -15.26 26.64 20.13
CA LEU A 237 -15.09 25.32 20.74
C LEU A 237 -16.08 24.31 20.20
N GLN A 238 -17.29 24.75 19.83
CA GLN A 238 -18.28 23.91 19.16
C GLN A 238 -17.80 23.52 17.75
N ALA A 239 -17.30 24.49 16.98
CA ALA A 239 -16.72 24.23 15.66
C ALA A 239 -15.49 23.28 15.72
N LEU A 240 -14.65 23.41 16.76
CA LEU A 240 -13.53 22.48 16.96
C LEU A 240 -14.02 21.06 17.27
N ALA A 241 -15.06 20.92 18.12
CA ALA A 241 -15.63 19.63 18.46
C ALA A 241 -16.26 18.94 17.23
N GLU A 242 -16.97 19.70 16.40
CA GLU A 242 -17.54 19.21 15.14
C GLU A 242 -16.46 18.73 14.17
N LEU A 243 -15.36 19.47 14.02
CA LEU A 243 -14.24 19.08 13.16
C LEU A 243 -13.57 17.79 13.64
N LEU A 244 -13.35 17.64 14.94
CA LEU A 244 -12.78 16.41 15.51
C LEU A 244 -13.72 15.21 15.31
N GLN A 245 -15.03 15.42 15.46
CA GLN A 245 -16.02 14.38 15.20
C GLN A 245 -16.05 13.98 13.72
N GLN A 246 -15.98 14.95 12.80
CA GLN A 246 -15.87 14.69 11.36
C GLN A 246 -14.59 13.90 11.04
N LYS A 247 -13.44 14.29 11.60
CA LYS A 247 -12.17 13.57 11.42
C LYS A 247 -12.26 12.13 11.89
N GLN A 248 -12.92 11.89 13.02
CA GLN A 248 -13.12 10.54 13.55
C GLN A 248 -14.03 9.70 12.63
N GLN A 249 -15.12 10.28 12.14
CA GLN A 249 -16.02 9.63 11.18
C GLN A 249 -15.32 9.32 9.85
N GLU A 250 -14.53 10.25 9.30
CA GLU A 250 -13.70 10.02 8.10
C GLU A 250 -12.74 8.84 8.31
N GLN A 251 -12.09 8.80 9.48
CA GLN A 251 -11.15 7.74 9.81
C GLN A 251 -11.84 6.38 9.95
N ASP A 252 -13.01 6.33 10.59
CA ASP A 252 -13.81 5.11 10.71
C ASP A 252 -14.30 4.61 9.36
N ASN A 253 -14.73 5.53 8.47
CA ASN A 253 -15.11 5.21 7.10
C ASN A 253 -13.94 4.65 6.29
N TYR A 254 -12.75 5.26 6.38
CA TYR A 254 -11.54 4.73 5.75
C TYR A 254 -11.19 3.33 6.28
N ASN A 255 -11.25 3.14 7.59
CA ASN A 255 -10.97 1.86 8.24
C ASN A 255 -11.96 0.76 7.80
N ARG A 256 -13.22 1.11 7.54
CA ARG A 256 -14.24 0.16 7.08
C ARG A 256 -14.11 -0.19 5.60
N GLN A 257 -13.78 0.79 4.75
CA GLN A 257 -13.85 0.62 3.29
C GLN A 257 -12.50 0.30 2.63
N GLN A 258 -11.44 1.00 3.04
CA GLN A 258 -10.17 1.03 2.30
C GLN A 258 -9.05 0.28 3.02
N LYS A 259 -9.08 0.24 4.36
CA LYS A 259 -8.03 -0.41 5.14
C LYS A 259 -8.01 -1.91 4.88
N GLY A 260 -6.86 -2.41 4.44
CA GLY A 260 -6.64 -3.82 4.13
C GLY A 260 -7.09 -4.23 2.73
N HIS A 261 -7.70 -3.33 1.94
CA HIS A 261 -8.00 -3.62 0.55
C HIS A 261 -6.73 -3.58 -0.29
N VAL A 262 -6.51 -4.62 -1.11
CA VAL A 262 -5.36 -4.70 -2.00
C VAL A 262 -5.64 -3.86 -3.24
N PRO A 263 -4.77 -2.90 -3.60
CA PRO A 263 -4.96 -2.11 -4.81
C PRO A 263 -5.17 -2.97 -6.07
N GLN A 264 -6.10 -2.54 -6.93
CA GLN A 264 -6.51 -3.30 -8.11
C GLN A 264 -5.35 -3.68 -9.04
N TYR A 265 -4.35 -2.82 -9.18
CA TYR A 265 -3.17 -3.09 -10.02
C TYR A 265 -2.35 -4.29 -9.54
N LEU A 266 -2.32 -4.57 -8.22
CA LEU A 266 -1.62 -5.74 -7.68
C LEU A 266 -2.39 -7.03 -7.99
N LEU A 267 -3.73 -6.97 -7.94
CA LEU A 267 -4.58 -8.10 -8.34
C LEU A 267 -4.40 -8.41 -9.83
N GLN A 268 -4.45 -7.37 -10.67
CA GLN A 268 -4.18 -7.49 -12.11
C GLN A 268 -2.78 -8.04 -12.38
N ARG A 269 -1.77 -7.60 -11.63
CA ARG A 269 -0.40 -8.10 -11.77
C ARG A 269 -0.27 -9.58 -11.41
N LYS A 270 -0.93 -10.04 -10.34
CA LYS A 270 -0.97 -11.47 -9.99
C LYS A 270 -1.63 -12.30 -11.07
N GLU A 271 -2.71 -11.80 -11.66
CA GLU A 271 -3.41 -12.46 -12.77
C GLU A 271 -2.51 -12.54 -14.01
N LEU A 272 -1.79 -11.47 -14.35
CA LEU A 272 -0.82 -11.49 -15.45
C LEU A 272 0.27 -12.54 -15.23
N TRP A 273 0.83 -12.63 -14.01
CA TRP A 273 1.81 -13.67 -13.70
C TRP A 273 1.24 -15.07 -13.79
N ARG A 274 0.00 -15.28 -13.33
CA ARG A 274 -0.68 -16.58 -13.47
C ARG A 274 -0.81 -16.97 -14.94
N ARG A 275 -1.27 -16.04 -15.79
CA ARG A 275 -1.42 -16.27 -17.24
C ARG A 275 -0.08 -16.58 -17.90
N GLN A 276 0.95 -15.79 -17.59
CA GLN A 276 2.30 -16.03 -18.10
C GLN A 276 2.85 -17.39 -17.65
N GLN A 277 2.62 -17.80 -16.40
CA GLN A 277 3.01 -19.13 -15.93
C GLN A 277 2.25 -20.23 -16.65
N GLU A 278 0.94 -20.07 -16.89
CA GLU A 278 0.16 -21.04 -17.66
C GLU A 278 0.64 -21.14 -19.11
N GLU A 279 0.91 -20.01 -19.76
CA GLU A 279 1.49 -19.98 -21.10
C GLU A 279 2.88 -20.62 -21.13
N GLN A 280 3.74 -20.35 -20.14
CA GLN A 280 5.04 -21.01 -20.03
C GLN A 280 4.89 -22.52 -19.86
N LEU A 281 3.98 -22.98 -19.02
CA LEU A 281 3.74 -24.41 -18.83
C LEU A 281 3.16 -25.07 -20.09
N ARG A 282 2.29 -24.38 -20.84
CA ARG A 282 1.76 -24.87 -22.12
C ARG A 282 2.83 -24.95 -23.20
N ASN A 283 3.75 -23.99 -23.22
CA ASN A 283 4.85 -23.93 -24.18
C ASN A 283 6.08 -24.73 -23.75
N LEU A 284 6.12 -25.21 -22.50
CA LEU A 284 7.22 -26.02 -22.00
C LEU A 284 7.23 -27.33 -22.81
N PRO A 285 8.28 -27.58 -23.60
CA PRO A 285 8.38 -28.86 -24.30
C PRO A 285 8.45 -29.98 -23.25
N ASP A 286 7.75 -31.08 -23.52
CA ASP A 286 7.77 -32.25 -22.64
C ASP A 286 9.23 -32.63 -22.34
N PRO A 287 9.62 -32.81 -21.05
CA PRO A 287 11.02 -33.03 -20.66
C PRO A 287 11.63 -34.30 -21.28
N ASP A 288 10.78 -35.24 -21.68
CA ASP A 288 11.16 -36.49 -22.32
C ASP A 288 11.34 -36.36 -23.85
N THR A 289 11.03 -35.20 -24.45
CA THR A 289 11.11 -34.99 -25.91
C THR A 289 12.57 -34.82 -26.33
N PRO A 290 13.14 -35.76 -27.10
CA PRO A 290 14.51 -35.61 -27.57
C PRO A 290 14.63 -34.45 -28.58
N PRO A 291 15.78 -33.72 -28.62
CA PRO A 291 16.00 -32.63 -29.56
C PRO A 291 15.80 -33.08 -31.02
N GLY A 292 15.17 -32.23 -31.84
CA GLY A 292 14.92 -32.54 -33.26
C GLY A 292 13.85 -33.61 -33.50
N HIS A 293 13.09 -34.00 -32.48
CA HIS A 293 11.97 -34.93 -32.61
C HIS A 293 10.65 -34.24 -32.23
N THR A 294 9.54 -34.75 -32.76
CA THR A 294 8.18 -34.30 -32.44
C THR A 294 7.33 -35.49 -32.01
N MET A 295 6.42 -35.28 -31.05
CA MET A 295 5.49 -36.32 -30.60
C MET A 295 4.49 -36.65 -31.72
N MET A 296 4.37 -37.93 -32.07
CA MET A 296 3.37 -38.42 -33.01
C MET A 296 1.96 -38.26 -32.41
N PRO A 297 0.99 -37.66 -33.13
CA PRO A 297 -0.39 -37.61 -32.69
C PRO A 297 -0.98 -39.00 -32.43
N GLU A 298 -1.84 -39.12 -31.43
CA GLU A 298 -2.37 -40.43 -31.01
C GLU A 298 -3.17 -41.14 -32.12
N GLY A 299 -3.96 -40.39 -32.91
CA GLY A 299 -4.69 -40.96 -34.04
C GLY A 299 -3.75 -41.62 -35.06
N GLN A 300 -2.73 -40.89 -35.50
CA GLN A 300 -1.72 -41.41 -36.45
C GLN A 300 -0.94 -42.59 -35.88
N ARG A 301 -0.62 -42.57 -34.57
CA ARG A 301 0.02 -43.68 -33.87
C ARG A 301 -0.84 -44.94 -33.90
N LEU A 302 -2.13 -44.82 -33.59
CA LEU A 302 -3.06 -45.94 -33.56
C LEU A 302 -3.30 -46.51 -34.97
N GLU A 303 -3.42 -45.65 -35.98
CA GLU A 303 -3.50 -46.05 -37.39
C GLU A 303 -2.26 -46.85 -37.81
N THR A 304 -1.06 -46.34 -37.52
CA THR A 304 0.22 -47.02 -37.83
C THR A 304 0.30 -48.36 -37.12
N LEU A 305 -0.07 -48.42 -35.85
CA LEU A 305 -0.10 -49.65 -35.07
C LEU A 305 -1.06 -50.69 -35.67
N ASN A 306 -2.24 -50.27 -36.12
CA ASN A 306 -3.21 -51.15 -36.76
C ASN A 306 -2.67 -51.69 -38.10
N ASN A 307 -2.09 -50.82 -38.92
CA ASN A 307 -1.46 -51.21 -40.18
C ASN A 307 -0.34 -52.25 -39.97
N LEU A 308 0.52 -52.02 -38.97
CA LEU A 308 1.60 -52.97 -38.63
C LEU A 308 1.05 -54.32 -38.16
N LYS A 309 -0.02 -54.34 -37.36
CA LYS A 309 -0.69 -55.58 -36.93
C LYS A 309 -1.30 -56.33 -38.12
N GLN A 310 -1.97 -55.63 -39.03
CA GLN A 310 -2.52 -56.24 -40.24
C GLN A 310 -1.43 -56.83 -41.13
N SER A 311 -0.31 -56.13 -41.32
CA SER A 311 0.85 -56.65 -42.05
C SER A 311 1.49 -57.85 -41.34
N GLN A 312 1.56 -57.85 -40.01
CA GLN A 312 2.05 -58.99 -39.24
C GLN A 312 1.15 -60.22 -39.46
N GLU A 313 -0.18 -60.05 -39.37
CA GLU A 313 -1.13 -61.13 -39.65
C GLU A 313 -0.99 -61.69 -41.07
N GLN A 314 -0.74 -60.83 -42.07
CA GLN A 314 -0.50 -61.25 -43.44
C GLN A 314 0.79 -62.07 -43.57
N LEU A 315 1.91 -61.62 -42.98
CA LEU A 315 3.17 -62.36 -43.02
C LEU A 315 3.09 -63.68 -42.26
N VAL A 316 2.37 -63.73 -41.13
CA VAL A 316 2.11 -64.97 -40.38
C VAL A 316 1.30 -65.94 -41.26
N LYS A 317 0.25 -65.46 -41.94
CA LYS A 317 -0.52 -66.28 -42.89
C LYS A 317 0.38 -66.83 -44.00
N GLU A 318 1.23 -65.99 -44.59
CA GLU A 318 2.19 -66.44 -45.62
C GLU A 318 3.17 -67.49 -45.10
N LEU A 319 3.69 -67.31 -43.87
CA LEU A 319 4.60 -68.25 -43.24
C LEU A 319 3.92 -69.60 -42.99
N VAL A 320 2.67 -69.59 -42.51
CA VAL A 320 1.86 -70.80 -42.28
C VAL A 320 1.49 -71.51 -43.59
N MET A 321 1.32 -70.77 -44.67
CA MET A 321 1.05 -71.32 -46.01
C MET A 321 2.27 -71.96 -46.69
N LEU A 322 3.48 -71.80 -46.16
CA LEU A 322 4.66 -72.46 -46.72
C LEU A 322 4.58 -73.99 -46.51
N PRO A 323 5.02 -74.81 -47.49
CA PRO A 323 5.17 -76.25 -47.32
C PRO A 323 6.02 -76.60 -46.10
N MET A 324 5.62 -77.63 -45.34
CA MET A 324 6.34 -78.05 -44.12
C MET A 324 7.79 -78.47 -44.38
N ARG A 325 8.12 -78.97 -45.58
CA ARG A 325 9.48 -79.35 -45.98
C ARG A 325 10.13 -78.22 -46.77
N ALA A 326 11.25 -77.69 -46.27
CA ALA A 326 12.03 -76.62 -46.89
C ALA A 326 13.29 -77.18 -47.56
N ASP A 327 13.12 -78.12 -48.48
CA ASP A 327 14.24 -78.89 -49.05
C ASP A 327 15.02 -78.09 -50.11
N THR A 328 14.42 -77.06 -50.71
CA THR A 328 15.10 -76.20 -51.69
C THR A 328 15.67 -74.94 -51.03
N LEU A 329 16.86 -74.52 -51.45
CA LEU A 329 17.51 -73.29 -50.98
C LEU A 329 16.63 -72.05 -51.16
N SER A 330 15.81 -72.00 -52.22
CA SER A 330 14.86 -70.91 -52.46
C SER A 330 13.78 -70.82 -51.37
N MET A 331 13.23 -71.96 -50.97
CA MET A 331 12.23 -72.03 -49.89
C MET A 331 12.82 -71.66 -48.53
N GLN A 332 14.06 -72.10 -48.24
CA GLN A 332 14.77 -71.72 -47.02
C GLN A 332 15.02 -70.21 -46.96
N LYS A 333 15.46 -69.61 -48.08
CA LYS A 333 15.64 -68.15 -48.20
C LYS A 333 14.33 -67.41 -47.99
N ARG A 334 13.24 -67.81 -48.66
CA ARG A 334 11.93 -67.20 -48.52
C ARG A 334 11.43 -67.25 -47.06
N ARG A 335 11.59 -68.39 -46.39
CA ARG A 335 11.24 -68.53 -44.97
C ARG A 335 12.04 -67.59 -44.08
N ALA A 336 13.36 -67.57 -44.22
CA ALA A 336 14.24 -66.67 -43.46
C ALA A 336 13.91 -65.18 -43.72
N GLU A 337 13.55 -64.82 -44.94
CA GLU A 337 13.11 -63.46 -45.28
C GLU A 337 11.79 -63.08 -44.58
N LEU A 338 10.81 -64.01 -44.55
CA LEU A 338 9.55 -63.79 -43.83
C LEU A 338 9.79 -63.64 -42.33
N GLU A 339 10.58 -64.53 -41.72
CA GLU A 339 10.94 -64.48 -40.31
C GLU A 339 11.63 -63.15 -39.96
N ARG A 340 12.60 -62.71 -40.78
CA ARG A 340 13.28 -61.41 -40.59
C ARG A 340 12.32 -60.23 -40.67
N LYS A 341 11.40 -60.22 -41.64
CA LYS A 341 10.38 -59.16 -41.76
C LYS A 341 9.44 -59.17 -40.55
N LEU A 342 9.09 -60.35 -40.04
CA LEU A 342 8.26 -60.52 -38.85
C LEU A 342 8.96 -59.93 -37.62
N SER A 343 10.26 -60.18 -37.44
CA SER A 343 11.06 -59.59 -36.34
C SER A 343 11.06 -58.06 -36.42
N GLN A 344 11.23 -57.50 -37.63
CA GLN A 344 11.20 -56.05 -37.85
C GLN A 344 9.83 -55.45 -37.52
N LEU A 345 8.74 -56.11 -37.90
CA LEU A 345 7.39 -55.67 -37.55
C LEU A 345 7.12 -55.76 -36.05
N GLU A 346 7.61 -56.80 -35.38
CA GLU A 346 7.45 -56.93 -33.92
C GLU A 346 8.18 -55.82 -33.16
N GLU A 347 9.40 -55.47 -33.59
CA GLU A 347 10.13 -54.31 -33.05
C GLU A 347 9.37 -53.00 -33.30
N ALA A 348 8.83 -52.80 -34.52
CA ALA A 348 8.02 -51.63 -34.83
C ALA A 348 6.75 -51.57 -33.99
N ILE A 349 5.98 -52.66 -33.89
CA ILE A 349 4.78 -52.77 -33.05
C ILE A 349 5.13 -52.46 -31.60
N LYS A 350 6.26 -52.97 -31.09
CA LYS A 350 6.73 -52.67 -29.73
C LYS A 350 6.98 -51.18 -29.53
N ILE A 351 7.53 -50.47 -30.52
CA ILE A 351 7.70 -49.01 -30.48
C ILE A 351 6.34 -48.30 -30.48
N PHE A 352 5.44 -48.63 -31.41
CA PHE A 352 4.14 -47.95 -31.55
C PHE A 352 3.09 -48.36 -30.50
N SER A 353 3.32 -49.46 -29.77
CA SER A 353 2.51 -49.87 -28.62
C SER A 353 2.67 -48.94 -27.42
N ARG A 354 3.76 -48.16 -27.36
CA ARG A 354 3.98 -47.15 -26.31
C ARG A 354 2.99 -46.00 -26.47
N LEU A 355 2.63 -45.36 -25.35
CA LEU A 355 1.70 -44.23 -25.34
C LEU A 355 2.27 -43.00 -26.06
N LYS A 356 3.56 -42.71 -25.84
CA LYS A 356 4.29 -41.60 -26.48
C LYS A 356 5.30 -42.16 -27.48
N VAL A 357 5.21 -41.70 -28.72
CA VAL A 357 6.14 -42.05 -29.80
C VAL A 357 6.67 -40.75 -30.38
N PHE A 358 7.98 -40.62 -30.49
CA PHE A 358 8.64 -39.45 -31.06
C PHE A 358 9.19 -39.78 -32.43
N ILE A 359 8.93 -38.91 -33.40
CA ILE A 359 9.40 -39.04 -34.77
C ILE A 359 10.47 -37.98 -35.01
N LYS A 360 11.56 -38.38 -35.66
CA LYS A 360 12.61 -37.46 -36.07
C LYS A 360 12.08 -36.54 -37.17
N LEU A 361 12.29 -35.24 -37.05
CA LEU A 361 11.96 -34.31 -38.12
C LEU A 361 12.96 -34.49 -39.26
N ASP A 362 12.46 -34.82 -40.46
CA ASP A 362 13.28 -34.85 -41.67
C ASP A 362 13.69 -33.41 -41.99
N SER A 363 14.99 -33.11 -41.87
CA SER A 363 15.59 -31.80 -42.19
C SER A 363 15.94 -31.68 -43.66
#